data_AF-A0A662DSS5-F1
#
_entry.id   AF-A0A662DSS5-F1
#
_cell.length_a   1.000
_cell.length_b   1.000
_cell.length_c   1.000
_cell.angle_alpha   90.00
_cell.angle_beta   90.00
_cell.angle_gamma   90.00
#
_symmetry.space_group_name_H-M   'P 1'
#
loop_
_entity.id
_entity.type
_entity.pdbx_description
1 polymer ?
#
loop_
_entity_poly.entity_id
_entity_poly.type
_entity_poly.pdbx_seq_one_letter_code
_entity_poly.pdbx_strand_id
1 'polypeptide(L)' 'MKRFCRISALVFLICAQGMAGGIVSLLPSVTDMVVDLGSANRLVGITRYGVVPAGISVTRLGGMYDLNVEAVLRLKPG' A
#
# COMPACT_ATOMS: atom_id res chain seq x y z
N MET A 1 17.63 24.35 28.29
CA MET A 1 16.70 24.68 27.17
C MET A 1 17.19 24.21 25.79
N LYS A 2 18.18 23.29 25.67
CA LYS A 2 18.63 22.68 24.40
C LYS A 2 18.21 21.22 24.20
N ARG A 3 17.60 20.60 25.22
CA ARG A 3 17.24 19.17 25.24
C ARG A 3 15.89 18.86 24.59
N PHE A 4 14.96 19.84 24.55
CA PHE A 4 13.63 19.68 23.95
C PHE A 4 13.65 19.61 22.41
N CYS A 5 14.63 20.25 21.75
CA CYS A 5 14.74 20.23 20.28
C CYS A 5 15.07 18.82 19.72
N ARG A 6 15.78 17.98 20.50
CA ARG A 6 16.17 16.63 20.05
C ARG A 6 15.04 15.59 20.16
N ILE A 7 14.07 15.79 21.05
CA ILE A 7 12.95 14.86 21.26
C ILE A 7 11.91 15.00 20.15
N SER A 8 11.67 16.24 19.69
CA SER A 8 10.74 16.51 18.56
C SER A 8 11.20 15.86 17.24
N ALA A 9 12.51 15.84 16.98
CA ALA A 9 13.07 15.19 15.79
C ALA A 9 12.94 13.65 15.80
N LEU A 10 12.97 13.03 16.99
CA LEU A 10 12.89 11.57 17.11
C LEU A 10 11.47 11.03 16.86
N VAL A 11 10.44 11.75 17.32
CA VAL A 11 9.02 11.39 17.08
C VAL A 11 8.67 11.49 15.60
N PHE A 12 9.18 12.52 14.91
CA PHE A 12 8.96 12.71 13.48
C PHE A 12 9.57 11.58 12.64
N LEU A 13 10.73 11.07 13.05
CA LEU A 13 11.40 9.96 12.39
C LEU A 13 10.65 8.63 12.57
N ILE A 14 10.08 8.37 13.75
CA ILE A 14 9.31 7.14 14.03
C ILE A 14 8.02 7.08 13.19
N CYS A 15 7.34 8.22 12.99
CA CYS A 15 6.15 8.29 12.16
C CYS A 15 6.46 8.04 10.67
N ALA A 16 7.62 8.50 10.17
CA ALA A 16 8.00 8.34 8.77
C ALA A 16 8.26 6.88 8.35
N GLN A 17 8.67 6.01 9.28
CA GLN A 17 8.97 4.60 8.98
C GLN A 17 7.71 3.75 8.70
N GLY A 18 6.51 4.23 9.06
CA GLY A 18 5.24 3.53 8.81
C GLY A 18 4.57 3.84 7.46
N MET A 19 5.17 4.70 6.64
CA MET A 19 4.52 5.28 5.45
C MET A 19 5.06 4.79 4.09
N ALA A 20 6.15 4.01 4.06
CA ALA A 20 6.84 3.65 2.82
C ALA A 20 6.48 2.25 2.27
N GLY A 21 5.33 1.71 2.68
CA GLY A 21 4.88 0.38 2.30
C GLY A 21 3.87 0.39 1.15
N GLY A 22 4.12 -0.45 0.13
CA GLY A 22 3.19 -0.71 -0.97
C GLY A 22 2.08 -1.67 -0.55
N ILE A 23 0.84 -1.32 -0.87
CA ILE A 23 -0.37 -2.05 -0.47
C ILE A 23 -0.72 -3.07 -1.56
N VAL A 24 -0.99 -4.31 -1.14
CA VAL A 24 -1.60 -5.33 -1.98
C VAL A 24 -3.04 -5.56 -1.52
N SER A 25 -4.01 -5.37 -2.40
CA SER A 25 -5.42 -5.62 -2.11
C SER A 25 -5.88 -6.94 -2.71
N LEU A 26 -6.31 -7.86 -1.84
CA LEU A 26 -6.78 -9.19 -2.23
C LEU A 26 -8.31 -9.28 -2.43
N LEU A 27 -9.04 -8.19 -2.21
CA LEU A 27 -10.50 -8.11 -2.39
C LEU A 27 -10.88 -6.86 -3.21
N PRO A 28 -11.85 -6.95 -4.13
CA PRO A 28 -12.33 -5.79 -4.88
C PRO A 28 -12.85 -4.68 -3.97
N SER A 29 -13.68 -5.02 -2.97
CA SER A 29 -14.24 -4.05 -2.01
C SER A 29 -13.17 -3.29 -1.22
N VAL A 30 -12.06 -3.95 -0.88
CA VAL A 30 -10.93 -3.31 -0.20
C VAL A 30 -10.16 -2.40 -1.16
N THR A 31 -10.08 -2.78 -2.43
CA THR A 31 -9.49 -1.92 -3.47
C THR A 31 -10.27 -0.62 -3.59
N ASP A 32 -11.60 -0.71 -3.66
CA ASP A 32 -12.49 0.45 -3.73
C ASP A 32 -12.32 1.35 -2.51
N MET A 33 -12.32 0.78 -1.29
CA MET A 33 -12.06 1.55 -0.06
C MET A 33 -10.72 2.29 -0.07
N VAL A 34 -9.64 1.66 -0.55
CA VAL A 34 -8.31 2.30 -0.63
C VAL A 34 -8.30 3.45 -1.65
N VAL A 35 -9.04 3.31 -2.75
CA VAL A 35 -9.22 4.37 -3.75
C VAL A 35 -10.02 5.53 -3.16
N ASP A 36 -11.13 5.24 -2.49
CA ASP A 36 -12.00 6.25 -1.86
C ASP A 36 -11.28 7.03 -0.75
N LEU A 37 -10.37 6.39 -0.03
CA LEU A 37 -9.49 7.01 0.97
C LEU A 37 -8.33 7.81 0.35
N GLY A 38 -8.30 8.01 -0.97
CA GLY A 38 -7.26 8.77 -1.66
C GLY A 38 -5.88 8.11 -1.64
N SER A 39 -5.81 6.82 -1.34
CA SER A 39 -4.56 6.07 -1.17
C SER A 39 -4.22 5.15 -2.35
N ALA A 40 -4.89 5.33 -3.49
CA ALA A 40 -4.73 4.50 -4.68
C ALA A 40 -3.28 4.41 -5.18
N ASN A 41 -2.49 5.49 -5.03
CA ASN A 41 -1.07 5.53 -5.43
C ASN A 41 -0.16 4.61 -4.62
N ARG A 42 -0.64 4.08 -3.49
CA ARG A 42 0.08 3.11 -2.67
C ARG A 42 -0.20 1.67 -3.10
N LEU A 43 -1.20 1.43 -3.95
CA LEU A 43 -1.50 0.10 -4.44
C LEU A 43 -0.38 -0.37 -5.38
N VAL A 44 0.21 -1.52 -5.07
CA VAL A 44 1.24 -2.18 -5.91
C VAL A 44 0.71 -3.46 -6.56
N GLY A 45 -0.34 -4.05 -5.98
CA GLY A 45 -1.00 -5.23 -6.52
C GLY A 45 -2.48 -5.29 -6.15
N ILE A 46 -3.30 -5.76 -7.09
CA ILE A 46 -4.74 -5.94 -6.92
C ILE A 46 -5.21 -7.26 -7.55
N THR A 47 -6.38 -7.73 -7.15
CA THR A 47 -7.02 -8.87 -7.82
C THR A 47 -7.54 -8.52 -9.20
N ARG A 48 -7.96 -9.55 -9.96
CA ARG A 48 -8.57 -9.45 -11.28
C ARG A 48 -9.70 -8.42 -11.34
N TYR A 49 -10.54 -8.37 -10.30
CA TYR A 49 -11.74 -7.54 -10.27
C TYR A 49 -11.57 -6.20 -9.53
N GLY A 50 -10.40 -5.92 -8.95
CA GLY A 50 -10.13 -4.59 -8.38
C GLY A 50 -10.10 -3.52 -9.47
N VAL A 51 -10.58 -2.32 -9.16
CA VAL A 51 -10.58 -1.18 -10.09
C VAL A 51 -9.75 -0.05 -9.49
N VAL A 52 -8.95 0.62 -10.33
CA VAL A 52 -8.18 1.81 -9.94
C VAL A 52 -8.38 2.91 -11.00
N PRO A 53 -8.24 4.18 -10.62
CA PRO A 53 -8.24 5.30 -11.57
C PRO A 53 -7.21 5.13 -12.70
N ALA A 54 -7.49 5.77 -13.84
CA ALA A 54 -6.57 5.77 -14.97
C ALA A 54 -5.21 6.38 -14.58
N GLY A 55 -4.13 5.84 -15.13
CA GLY A 55 -2.75 6.30 -14.87
C GLY A 55 -2.06 5.65 -13.67
N ILE A 56 -2.76 4.82 -12.89
CA ILE A 56 -2.16 4.06 -11.78
C ILE A 56 -1.72 2.68 -12.30
N SER A 57 -0.42 2.41 -12.25
CA SER A 57 0.15 1.11 -12.62
C SER A 57 0.13 0.16 -11.44
N VAL A 58 -0.60 -0.95 -11.57
CA VAL A 58 -0.77 -1.97 -10.52
C VAL A 58 -0.64 -3.37 -11.11
N THR A 59 0.01 -4.26 -10.38
CA THR A 59 0.14 -5.66 -10.79
C THR A 59 -1.18 -6.39 -10.59
N ARG A 60 -1.65 -7.12 -11.61
CA ARG A 60 -2.81 -8.00 -11.47
C ARG A 60 -2.37 -9.36 -10.96
N LEU A 61 -2.91 -9.78 -9.82
CA LEU A 61 -2.45 -10.96 -9.08
C LEU A 61 -3.30 -12.22 -9.32
N GLY A 62 -4.39 -12.12 -10.07
CA GLY A 62 -5.36 -13.20 -10.25
C GLY A 62 -6.61 -13.02 -9.38
N GLY A 63 -7.40 -14.07 -9.25
CA GLY A 63 -8.61 -14.11 -8.42
C GLY A 63 -8.42 -14.93 -7.14
N MET A 64 -9.52 -15.18 -6.43
CA MET A 64 -9.51 -15.90 -5.15
C MET A 64 -8.99 -17.34 -5.26
N TYR A 65 -9.22 -18.02 -6.39
CA TYR A 65 -8.84 -19.42 -6.59
C TYR A 65 -7.53 -19.60 -7.37
N ASP A 66 -7.03 -18.54 -7.99
CA ASP A 66 -5.89 -18.55 -8.90
C ASP A 66 -4.90 -17.42 -8.59
N LEU A 67 -4.82 -17.04 -7.31
CA LEU A 67 -3.92 -15.99 -6.84
C LEU A 67 -2.45 -16.40 -7.04
N ASN A 68 -1.70 -15.54 -7.73
CA ASN A 68 -0.27 -15.73 -7.93
C ASN A 68 0.52 -15.25 -6.69
N VAL A 69 0.71 -16.16 -5.74
CA VAL A 69 1.42 -15.88 -4.48
C VAL A 69 2.87 -15.46 -4.72
N GLU A 70 3.56 -16.04 -5.70
CA GLU A 70 4.93 -15.67 -6.04
C GLU A 70 5.03 -14.21 -6.52
N ALA A 71 4.04 -13.74 -7.28
CA ALA A 71 3.96 -12.34 -7.67
C ALA A 71 3.76 -11.43 -6.45
N VAL A 72 2.91 -11.82 -5.48
CA VAL A 72 2.73 -11.07 -4.23
C VAL A 72 4.04 -10.94 -3.45
N LEU A 73 4.78 -12.03 -3.29
CA LEU A 73 6.06 -12.03 -2.56
C LEU A 73 7.11 -11.13 -3.22
N ARG A 74 7.16 -11.10 -4.57
CA ARG A 74 8.06 -10.21 -5.31
C ARG A 74 7.75 -8.72 -5.11
N LEU A 75 6.49 -8.38 -4.85
CA LEU A 75 6.08 -6.99 -4.59
C LEU A 75 6.49 -6.49 -3.20
N LYS A 76 6.85 -7.40 -2.28
CA LYS A 76 7.27 -7.07 -0.90
C LYS A 76 6.34 -6.03 -0.23
N PRO A 77 5.04 -6.33 -0.10
CA PRO A 77 4.12 -5.45 0.59
C PRO A 77 4.59 -5.22 2.04
N GLY A 78 4.46 -4.00 2.53
CA GLY A 78 4.96 -3.57 3.84
C GLY A 78 4.09 -2.51 4.48
#